data_AF-A0A839WBP1-F1
#
_entry.id   AF-A0A839WBP1-F1
#
_cell.length_a   1.000
_cell.length_b   1.000
_cell.length_c   1.000
_cell.angle_alpha   90.00
_cell.angle_beta   90.00
_cell.angle_gamma   90.00
#
_symmetry.space_group_name_H-M   'P 1'
#
loop_
_entity.id
_entity.type
_entity.pdbx_description
1 polymer ?
#
loop_
_entity_poly.entity_id
_entity_poly.type
_entity_poly.pdbx_seq_one_letter_code
_entity_poly.pdbx_strand_id
1 'polypeptide(L)' 'MEWIKCSERMPDAEIPVLIMNNGVIRIGEIRWDFPSHEETYEAFKYWDDPNNDGQPWEVFDITHWMPLPEPPTE' A
#
# COMPACT_ATOMS: atom_id res chain seq x y z
N MET A 1 -17.80 4.05 4.69
CA MET A 1 -16.52 3.50 4.18
C MET A 1 -16.34 2.14 4.82
N GLU A 2 -16.02 1.13 4.03
CA GLU A 2 -15.87 -0.25 4.50
C GLU A 2 -14.47 -0.76 4.16
N TRP A 3 -13.95 -1.65 5.02
CA TRP A 3 -12.68 -2.32 4.79
C TRP A 3 -12.83 -3.38 3.70
N ILE A 4 -11.91 -3.36 2.74
CA ILE A 4 -11.84 -4.28 1.60
C ILE A 4 -10.67 -5.23 1.83
N LYS A 5 -10.90 -6.54 1.72
CA LYS A 5 -9.81 -7.52 1.82
C LYS A 5 -8.88 -7.39 0.61
N CYS A 6 -7.57 -7.40 0.86
CA CYS A 6 -6.57 -7.41 -0.21
C CYS A 6 -6.74 -8.62 -1.15
N SER A 7 -7.18 -9.77 -0.63
CA SER A 7 -7.46 -10.97 -1.42
C SER A 7 -8.68 -10.85 -2.34
N GLU A 8 -9.60 -9.93 -2.06
CA GLU A 8 -10.77 -9.67 -2.91
C GLU A 8 -10.42 -8.63 -3.98
N ARG A 9 -9.75 -7.55 -3.57
CA ARG A 9 -9.34 -6.47 -4.46
C ARG A 9 -8.21 -5.67 -3.82
N MET A 10 -7.17 -5.39 -4.60
CA MET A 10 -6.11 -4.44 -4.24
C MET A 10 -6.52 -3.01 -4.60
N PRO A 11 -6.04 -1.98 -3.88
CA PRO A 11 -6.19 -0.61 -4.34
C PRO A 11 -5.38 -0.37 -5.62
N ASP A 12 -5.67 0.75 -6.29
CA ASP A 12 -4.84 1.22 -7.38
C ASP A 12 -3.44 1.61 -6.86
N ALA A 13 -2.42 1.47 -7.71
CA ALA A 13 -1.07 1.88 -7.37
C ALA A 13 -0.97 3.40 -7.22
N GLU A 14 -0.03 3.87 -6.38
CA GLU A 14 0.27 5.29 -6.16
C GLU A 14 -0.93 6.11 -5.63
N ILE A 15 -1.88 5.42 -4.97
CA ILE A 15 -2.99 6.06 -4.25
C ILE A 15 -2.87 5.73 -2.75
N PRO A 16 -2.65 6.73 -1.89
CA PRO A 16 -2.66 6.54 -0.45
C PRO A 16 -4.02 6.07 0.07
N VAL A 17 -3.99 5.00 0.87
CA VAL A 17 -5.16 4.39 1.51
C VAL A 17 -4.85 4.10 2.97
N LEU A 18 -5.90 3.87 3.78
CA LEU A 18 -5.72 3.26 5.09
C LEU A 18 -5.53 1.76 4.92
N ILE A 19 -4.59 1.20 5.66
CA ILE A 19 -4.26 -0.22 5.65
C ILE A 19 -4.32 -0.80 7.05
N MET A 20 -4.59 -2.10 7.14
CA MET A 20 -4.43 -2.89 8.35
C MET A 20 -3.14 -3.71 8.24
N ASN A 21 -2.04 -3.18 8.78
CA ASN A 21 -0.73 -3.83 8.81
C ASN A 21 -0.48 -4.48 10.17
N ASN A 22 -0.46 -5.81 10.24
CA ASN A 22 -0.23 -6.57 11.48
C ASN A 22 -1.11 -6.11 12.67
N GLY A 23 -2.39 -5.81 12.39
CA GLY A 23 -3.35 -5.35 13.40
C GLY A 23 -3.28 -3.86 13.75
N VAL A 24 -2.41 -3.09 13.07
CA VAL A 24 -2.27 -1.64 13.26
C VAL A 24 -2.76 -0.90 12.02
N ILE A 25 -3.58 0.12 12.23
CA ILE A 25 -4.03 1.02 11.15
C ILE A 25 -2.89 1.97 10.80
N ARG A 26 -2.53 2.02 9.51
CA ARG A 26 -1.51 2.93 8.95
C ARG A 26 -2.02 3.54 7.65
N ILE A 27 -1.30 4.53 7.14
CA ILE A 27 -1.42 4.98 5.75
C ILE A 27 -0.40 4.19 4.93
N GLY A 28 -0.82 3.64 3.80
CA GLY A 28 0.05 2.94 2.87
C GLY A 28 -0.39 3.11 1.43
N GLU A 29 0.50 2.78 0.50
CA GLU A 29 0.18 2.72 -0.93
C GLU A 29 0.90 1.56 -1.60
N ILE A 30 0.38 1.16 -2.76
CA ILE A 30 1.04 0.18 -3.62
C ILE A 30 2.00 0.93 -4.55
N ARG A 31 3.29 0.58 -4.51
CA ARG A 31 4.33 1.12 -5.39
C ARG A 31 4.83 0.07 -6.37
N TRP A 32 5.44 0.56 -7.44
CA TRP A 32 6.21 -0.25 -8.37
C TRP A 32 7.70 -0.10 -8.10
N ASP A 33 8.40 -1.22 -8.07
CA ASP A 33 9.85 -1.27 -8.22
C ASP A 33 10.18 -1.73 -9.65
N PHE A 34 11.08 -1.02 -10.31
CA PHE A 34 11.55 -1.35 -11.65
C PHE A 34 13.06 -1.58 -11.60
N PRO A 35 13.55 -2.71 -12.13
CA PRO A 35 14.98 -2.97 -12.17
C PRO A 35 15.69 -1.91 -12.99
N SER A 36 16.81 -1.41 -12.46
CA SER A 36 17.79 -0.66 -13.22
C SER A 36 18.51 -1.54 -14.25
N HIS A 37 19.36 -0.94 -15.07
CA HIS A 37 20.12 -1.67 -16.10
C HIS A 37 21.03 -2.78 -15.53
N GLU A 38 21.43 -2.66 -14.26
CA GLU A 38 22.35 -3.61 -13.60
C GLU A 38 21.62 -4.69 -12.79
N GLU A 39 20.32 -4.53 -12.57
CA GLU A 39 19.51 -5.45 -11.77
C GLU A 39 18.87 -6.53 -12.62
N THR A 40 18.64 -7.70 -12.01
CA THR A 40 18.17 -8.92 -12.72
C THR A 40 16.77 -9.37 -12.31
N TYR A 41 16.11 -8.63 -11.41
CA TYR A 41 14.74 -8.94 -10.99
C TYR A 41 13.71 -8.38 -11.99
N GLU A 42 12.51 -8.94 -11.98
CA GLU A 42 11.38 -8.42 -12.76
C GLU A 42 10.66 -7.33 -11.97
N ALA A 43 10.10 -6.33 -12.66
CA ALA A 43 9.34 -5.28 -12.00
C ALA A 43 8.20 -5.87 -11.15
N PHE A 44 8.08 -5.41 -9.90
CA PHE A 44 7.13 -5.95 -8.94
C PHE A 44 6.44 -4.85 -8.15
N LYS A 45 5.32 -5.21 -7.52
CA LYS A 45 4.57 -4.32 -6.63
C LYS A 45 4.85 -4.64 -5.18
N TYR A 46 4.91 -3.62 -4.35
CA TYR A 46 5.03 -3.76 -2.90
C TYR A 46 4.24 -2.66 -2.19
N TRP A 47 4.01 -2.85 -0.89
CA TRP A 47 3.41 -1.83 -0.04
C TRP A 47 4.49 -0.98 0.60
N ASP A 48 4.23 0.33 0.69
CA ASP A 48 5.14 1.29 1.29
C ASP A 48 4.40 2.39 2.05
N ASP A 49 5.13 3.12 2.90
CA ASP A 49 4.64 4.34 3.53
C ASP A 49 4.83 5.52 2.57
N PRO A 50 3.75 6.19 2.11
CA PRO A 50 3.87 7.30 1.16
C PRO A 50 4.70 8.48 1.68
N ASN A 51 4.90 8.59 3.00
CA ASN A 51 5.65 9.69 3.64
C ASN A 51 7.01 9.25 4.19
N ASN A 52 7.37 7.97 4.07
CA ASN A 52 8.62 7.43 4.61
C ASN A 52 9.09 6.23 3.78
N ASP A 53 9.55 6.56 2.57
CA ASP A 53 10.00 5.63 1.54
C ASP A 53 11.10 4.67 2.01
N GLY A 54 11.19 3.52 1.34
CA GLY A 54 12.21 2.51 1.59
C GLY A 54 11.93 1.60 2.78
N GLN A 55 10.66 1.51 3.21
CA GLN A 55 10.22 0.54 4.21
C GLN A 55 9.34 -0.53 3.55
N PRO A 56 9.96 -1.54 2.88
CA PRO A 56 9.19 -2.59 2.24
C PRO A 56 8.39 -3.34 3.30
N TRP A 57 7.05 -3.20 3.25
CA TRP A 57 6.16 -4.02 4.04
C TRP A 57 5.85 -5.31 3.29
N GLU A 58 5.95 -6.44 3.98
CA GLU A 58 5.63 -7.74 3.43
C GLU A 58 4.17 -7.74 2.94
N VAL A 59 3.94 -8.21 1.71
CA VAL A 59 2.61 -8.16 1.07
C VAL A 59 1.54 -8.86 1.91
N PHE A 60 1.95 -9.88 2.67
CA PHE A 60 1.05 -10.69 3.51
C PHE A 60 0.73 -10.05 4.87
N ASP A 61 1.47 -9.03 5.30
CA ASP A 61 1.23 -8.33 6.57
C ASP A 61 0.03 -7.39 6.48
N ILE A 62 -0.37 -7.03 5.26
CA ILE A 62 -1.47 -6.12 4.97
C ILE A 62 -2.67 -6.90 4.48
N THR A 63 -3.71 -6.92 5.32
CA THR A 63 -4.87 -7.81 5.09
C THR A 63 -6.08 -7.09 4.50
N HIS A 64 -6.27 -5.82 4.86
CA HIS A 64 -7.40 -5.01 4.46
C HIS A 64 -6.96 -3.57 4.20
N TRP A 65 -7.71 -2.89 3.35
CA TRP A 65 -7.54 -1.47 3.09
C TRP A 65 -8.90 -0.74 3.01
N MET A 66 -8.89 0.57 3.13
CA MET A 66 -10.02 1.42 2.77
C MET A 66 -9.53 2.78 2.25
N PRO A 67 -10.30 3.46 1.37
CA PRO A 67 -9.98 4.82 0.95
C PRO A 67 -9.80 5.74 2.16
N LEU A 68 -8.94 6.76 2.03
CA LEU A 68 -8.86 7.81 3.03
C LEU A 68 -10.22 8.52 3.15
N PRO A 69 -10.62 8.92 4.37
CA PRO A 69 -11.81 9.72 4.54
C PRO A 69 -11.63 11.08 3.87
N GLU A 70 -12.75 11.69 3.47
CA GLU A 70 -12.71 13.08 3.00
C GLU A 70 -12.19 13.99 4.13
N PRO A 71 -11.42 15.03 3.80
CA PRO A 71 -11.02 16.03 4.77
C PRO A 71 -12.24 16.60 5.51
N PRO A 72 -12.11 16.94 6.81
CA PRO A 72 -13.21 17.54 7.55
C PRO A 72 -13.61 18.87 6.93
N THR A 73 -14.91 19.12 6.87
CA THR A 73 -15.48 20.44 6.53
C THR A 73 -15.78 21.21 7.81
N GLU A 74 -15.64 22.54 7.78
CA GLU A 74 -16.06 23.42 8.89
C GLU A 74 -17.58 23.44 9.11
#